data_AF-A0A7V8YJC2-F1
#
_entry.id   AF-A0A7V8YJC2-F1
#
_cell.length_a   1.000
_cell.length_b   1.000
_cell.length_c   1.000
_cell.angle_alpha   90.00
_cell.angle_beta   90.00
_cell.angle_gamma   90.00
#
_symmetry.space_group_name_H-M   'P 1'
#
loop_
_entity.id
_entity.type
_entity.pdbx_description
1 polymer ?
#
loop_
_entity_poly.entity_id
_entity_poly.type
_entity_poly.pdbx_seq_one_letter_code
_entity_poly.pdbx_strand_id
1 'polypeptide(L)'
;MSAAFEVSPDDPHGVAEAIRQAAEGATVHVVRDGRAIADIVPAHPAPQTAAERDERGRAIERRMAERFGGPTLADFQRIYDSQGWGWPGDDAVRRTHLAADAS
;
A
#
# COMPACT_ATOMS: atom_id res chain seq x y z
N MET A 1 -4.52 -14.28 1.75
CA MET A 1 -5.58 -14.40 0.73
C MET A 1 -6.90 -14.29 1.46
N SER A 2 -7.69 -13.24 1.19
CA SER A 2 -9.06 -13.14 1.71
C SER A 2 -9.87 -14.26 1.04
N ALA A 3 -10.47 -15.14 1.83
CA ALA A 3 -11.34 -16.18 1.29
C ALA A 3 -12.58 -15.48 0.71
N ALA A 4 -12.86 -15.71 -0.56
CA ALA A 4 -14.05 -15.17 -1.21
C ALA A 4 -15.24 -16.08 -0.86
N PHE A 5 -16.32 -15.48 -0.37
CA PHE A 5 -17.55 -16.17 0.01
C PHE A 5 -18.67 -15.79 -0.94
N GLU A 6 -19.64 -16.67 -1.14
CA GLU A 6 -20.80 -16.43 -2.00
C GLU A 6 -22.06 -16.19 -1.16
N VAL A 7 -22.89 -15.25 -1.59
CA VAL A 7 -24.19 -14.95 -0.95
C VAL A 7 -25.28 -14.76 -2.00
N SER A 8 -26.47 -15.31 -1.76
CA SER A 8 -27.65 -15.01 -2.58
C SER A 8 -28.23 -13.65 -2.21
N PRO A 9 -28.57 -12.78 -3.18
CA PRO A 9 -29.25 -11.51 -2.90
C PRO A 9 -30.66 -11.72 -2.35
N ASP A 10 -31.23 -12.92 -2.52
CA ASP A 10 -32.59 -13.26 -2.08
C ASP A 10 -32.62 -13.80 -0.64
N ASP A 11 -31.46 -13.91 0.02
CA ASP A 11 -31.32 -14.25 1.44
C ASP A 11 -30.96 -12.99 2.27
N PRO A 12 -31.92 -12.33 2.92
CA PRO A 12 -31.66 -11.11 3.69
C PRO A 12 -30.76 -11.32 4.90
N HIS A 13 -30.77 -12.51 5.52
CA HIS A 13 -29.88 -12.82 6.64
C HIS A 13 -28.45 -13.05 6.14
N GLY A 14 -28.30 -13.76 5.03
CA GLY A 14 -27.03 -13.94 4.34
C GLY A 14 -26.41 -12.60 3.92
N VAL A 15 -27.21 -11.69 3.34
CA VAL A 15 -26.74 -10.35 2.94
C VAL A 15 -26.27 -9.54 4.16
N ALA A 16 -26.99 -9.59 5.27
CA ALA A 16 -26.59 -8.89 6.50
C ALA A 16 -25.27 -9.43 7.08
N GLU A 17 -25.06 -10.75 7.04
CA GLU A 17 -23.79 -11.39 7.41
C GLU A 17 -22.67 -10.99 6.46
N ALA A 18 -22.93 -10.99 5.14
CA ALA A 18 -21.96 -10.58 4.12
C ALA A 18 -21.48 -9.14 4.32
N ILE A 19 -22.39 -8.22 4.67
CA ILE A 19 -22.03 -6.83 5.01
C ILE A 19 -21.12 -6.78 6.25
N ARG A 20 -21.41 -7.57 7.28
CA ARG A 20 -20.58 -7.63 8.49
C ARG A 20 -19.17 -8.15 8.18
N GLN A 21 -19.08 -9.22 7.41
CA GLN A 21 -17.79 -9.78 6.98
C GLN A 21 -17.01 -8.80 6.11
N ALA A 22 -17.68 -8.08 5.21
CA ALA A 22 -17.05 -7.02 4.44
C ALA A 22 -16.55 -5.86 5.31
N ALA A 23 -17.26 -5.52 6.39
CA ALA A 23 -16.78 -4.55 7.37
C ALA A 23 -15.52 -5.02 8.12
N GLU A 24 -15.30 -6.33 8.23
CA GLU A 24 -14.08 -6.94 8.78
C GLU A 24 -12.95 -7.10 7.75
N GLY A 25 -13.17 -6.68 6.50
CA GLY A 25 -12.16 -6.70 5.43
C GLY A 25 -12.31 -7.83 4.42
N ALA A 26 -13.37 -8.65 4.51
CA ALA A 26 -13.66 -9.68 3.52
C ALA A 26 -14.22 -9.09 2.21
N THR A 27 -14.09 -9.82 1.10
CA THR A 27 -14.85 -9.56 -0.13
C THR A 27 -15.84 -10.70 -0.32
N VAL A 28 -17.11 -10.36 -0.52
CA VAL A 28 -18.20 -11.34 -0.69
C VAL A 28 -18.81 -11.18 -2.08
N HIS A 29 -18.86 -12.26 -2.85
CA HIS A 29 -19.48 -12.31 -4.15
C HIS A 29 -20.98 -12.53 -4.00
N VAL A 30 -21.78 -11.64 -4.58
CA VAL A 30 -23.23 -11.81 -4.66
C VAL A 30 -23.53 -12.64 -5.91
N VAL A 31 -24.15 -13.79 -5.71
CA VAL A 31 -24.43 -14.78 -6.76
C VAL A 31 -25.93 -14.98 -6.88
N ARG A 32 -26.46 -14.91 -8.10
CA ARG A 32 -27.85 -15.30 -8.41
C ARG A 32 -27.82 -16.31 -9.54
N ASP A 33 -28.55 -17.42 -9.39
CA ASP A 33 -28.64 -18.50 -10.38
C ASP A 33 -27.25 -19.03 -10.81
N GLY A 34 -26.31 -19.16 -9.86
CA GLY A 34 -24.95 -19.64 -10.12
C GLY A 34 -24.04 -18.64 -10.85
N ARG A 35 -24.47 -17.38 -11.01
CA ARG A 35 -23.70 -16.32 -11.66
C ARG A 35 -23.41 -15.19 -10.68
N ALA A 36 -22.13 -14.78 -10.60
CA ALA A 36 -21.75 -13.56 -9.89
C ALA A 36 -22.37 -12.32 -10.56
N ILE A 37 -23.06 -11.50 -9.77
CA ILE A 37 -23.76 -10.29 -10.24
C ILE A 37 -23.23 -9.00 -9.60
N ALA A 38 -22.60 -9.08 -8.43
CA ALA A 38 -22.03 -7.95 -7.72
C ALA A 38 -21.03 -8.44 -6.66
N ASP A 39 -20.27 -7.50 -6.09
CA ASP A 39 -19.40 -7.73 -4.94
C ASP A 39 -19.80 -6.81 -3.80
N ILE A 40 -19.79 -7.34 -2.58
CA ILE A 40 -19.80 -6.56 -1.34
C ILE A 40 -18.34 -6.46 -0.89
N VAL A 41 -17.81 -5.24 -0.91
CA VAL A 41 -16.41 -4.96 -0.59
C VAL A 41 -16.29 -4.09 0.66
N PRO A 42 -15.15 -4.15 1.37
CA PRO A 42 -14.89 -3.24 2.48
C PRO A 42 -14.94 -1.78 2.00
N ALA A 43 -15.64 -0.90 2.73
CA ALA A 43 -15.69 0.52 2.40
C ALA A 43 -14.31 1.21 2.51
N HIS A 44 -13.45 0.66 3.37
CA HIS A 44 -12.07 1.07 3.52
C HIS A 44 -11.15 -0.15 3.39
N PRO A 45 -9.97 0.00 2.78
CA PRO A 45 -8.98 -1.08 2.82
C PRO A 45 -8.67 -1.42 4.27
N ALA A 46 -8.39 -2.70 4.53
CA ALA A 46 -7.98 -3.15 5.85
C ALA A 46 -6.84 -2.25 6.37
N PRO A 47 -6.85 -1.87 7.66
CA PRO A 47 -5.80 -1.06 8.23
C PRO A 47 -4.45 -1.77 8.01
N GLN A 48 -3.58 -1.11 7.25
CA GLN A 48 -2.25 -1.63 6.97
C GLN A 48 -1.41 -1.56 8.24
N THR A 49 -0.56 -2.56 8.47
CA THR A 49 0.48 -2.51 9.49
C THR A 49 1.51 -1.41 9.15
N ALA A 50 2.30 -0.98 10.14
CA ALA A 50 3.37 -0.01 9.90
C ALA A 50 4.39 -0.53 8.85
N ALA A 51 4.75 -1.81 8.94
CA ALA A 51 5.67 -2.45 8.01
C ALA A 51 5.15 -2.45 6.57
N GLU A 52 3.87 -2.78 6.35
CA GLU A 52 3.26 -2.76 5.02
C GLU A 52 3.19 -1.34 4.42
N ARG A 53 2.94 -0.32 5.27
CA ARG A 53 2.97 1.08 4.83
C ARG A 53 4.37 1.52 4.42
N ASP A 54 5.38 1.17 5.21
CA ASP A 54 6.78 1.49 4.92
C ASP A 54 7.26 0.81 3.64
N GLU A 55 6.94 -0.49 3.46
CA GLU A 55 7.26 -1.23 2.25
C GLU A 55 6.60 -0.61 1.02
N ARG A 56 5.30 -0.28 1.11
CA ARG A 56 4.56 0.39 0.04
C ARG A 56 5.15 1.76 -0.27
N GLY A 57 5.52 2.54 0.74
CA GLY A 57 6.19 3.83 0.58
C GLY A 57 7.49 3.70 -0.21
N ARG A 58 8.37 2.78 0.20
CA ARG A 58 9.63 2.50 -0.51
C ARG A 58 9.41 2.01 -1.94
N ALA A 59 8.38 1.21 -2.19
CA ALA A 59 8.04 0.77 -3.54
C ALA A 59 7.62 1.94 -4.45
N ILE A 60 6.85 2.90 -3.91
CA ILE A 60 6.47 4.12 -4.63
C ILE A 60 7.72 4.97 -4.92
N GLU A 61 8.57 5.19 -3.92
CA GLU A 61 9.82 5.95 -4.08
C GLU A 61 10.72 5.35 -5.17
N ARG A 62 10.90 4.01 -5.19
CA ARG A 62 11.66 3.32 -6.25
C ARG A 62 11.07 3.57 -7.63
N ARG A 63 9.77 3.38 -7.79
CA ARG A 63 9.09 3.58 -9.07
C ARG A 63 9.22 5.03 -9.57
N MET A 64 9.15 6.00 -8.66
CA MET A 64 9.34 7.40 -9.00
C MET A 64 10.78 7.67 -9.43
N ALA A 65 11.77 7.14 -8.70
CA ALA A 65 13.18 7.27 -9.03
C ALA A 65 13.52 6.62 -10.38
N GLU A 66 12.98 5.44 -10.68
CA GLU A 66 13.15 4.76 -11.97
C GLU A 66 12.57 5.57 -13.14
N ARG A 67 11.43 6.26 -12.91
CA ARG A 67 10.73 6.99 -13.96
C ARG A 67 11.29 8.40 -14.20
N PHE A 68 11.73 9.08 -13.15
CA PHE A 68 12.06 10.51 -13.19
C PHE A 68 13.51 10.82 -12.79
N GLY A 69 14.27 9.81 -12.37
CA GLY A 69 15.54 9.99 -11.68
C GLY A 69 15.33 10.11 -10.16
N GLY A 70 16.29 9.58 -9.40
CA GLY A 70 16.33 9.69 -7.94
C GLY A 70 17.34 10.74 -7.48
N PRO A 71 17.22 11.24 -6.23
CA PRO A 71 18.22 12.14 -5.65
C PRO A 71 19.57 11.42 -5.50
N THR A 72 20.65 12.12 -5.82
CA THR A 72 22.02 11.64 -5.65
C THR A 72 22.54 11.93 -4.23
N LEU A 73 23.68 11.34 -3.85
CA LEU A 73 24.35 11.71 -2.60
C LEU A 73 24.70 13.21 -2.53
N ALA A 74 25.05 13.82 -3.65
CA ALA A 74 25.32 15.25 -3.70
C ALA A 74 24.06 16.11 -3.42
N ASP A 75 22.88 15.63 -3.83
CA ASP A 75 21.61 16.27 -3.45
C ASP A 75 21.36 16.16 -1.95
N PHE A 76 21.59 14.99 -1.36
CA PHE A 76 21.47 14.80 0.09
C PHE A 76 22.47 15.66 0.87
N GLN A 77 23.72 15.73 0.43
CA GLN A 77 24.73 16.57 1.08
C GLN A 77 24.30 18.04 1.09
N ARG A 78 23.79 18.56 -0.05
CA ARG A 78 23.21 19.91 -0.12
C ARG A 78 22.05 20.12 0.86
N ILE A 79 21.19 19.11 1.04
CA ILE A 79 20.08 19.20 2.00
C ILE A 79 20.62 19.28 3.43
N TYR A 80 21.53 18.40 3.82
CA TYR A 80 22.13 18.41 5.17
C TYR A 80 22.81 19.75 5.45
N ASP A 81 23.61 20.26 4.50
CA ASP A 81 24.27 21.56 4.62
C ASP A 81 23.25 22.70 4.76
N SER A 82 22.17 22.69 3.97
CA SER A 82 21.12 23.71 4.04
C SER A 82 20.37 23.74 5.37
N GLN A 83 20.29 22.60 6.05
CA GLN A 83 19.67 22.47 7.37
C GLN A 83 20.67 22.69 8.52
N GLY A 84 21.96 22.94 8.21
CA GLY A 84 23.03 23.04 9.20
C GLY A 84 23.31 21.73 9.93
N TRP A 85 22.96 20.58 9.33
CA TRP A 85 23.18 19.26 9.91
C TRP A 85 24.54 18.71 9.50
N GLY A 86 25.22 18.03 10.42
CA GLY A 86 26.46 17.33 10.09
C GLY A 86 26.20 16.17 9.14
N TRP A 87 27.05 16.03 8.11
CA TRP A 87 26.98 14.90 7.18
C TRP A 87 27.22 13.57 7.93
N PRO A 88 26.27 12.61 7.89
CA PRO A 88 26.40 11.36 8.64
C PRO A 88 27.26 10.32 7.91
N GLY A 89 27.75 10.63 6.71
CA GLY A 89 28.46 9.71 5.82
C GLY A 89 27.53 9.01 4.82
N ASP A 90 28.09 8.69 3.66
CA ASP A 90 27.37 8.14 2.50
C ASP A 90 26.64 6.83 2.82
N ASP A 91 27.30 5.94 3.59
CA ASP A 91 26.73 4.64 3.99
C ASP A 91 25.51 4.80 4.90
N ALA A 92 25.51 5.82 5.76
CA ALA A 92 24.37 6.09 6.64
C ALA A 92 23.17 6.62 5.84
N VAL A 93 23.43 7.46 4.82
CA VAL A 93 22.40 7.96 3.93
C VAL A 93 21.82 6.84 3.07
N ARG A 94 22.65 6.01 2.43
CA ARG A 94 22.21 4.89 1.59
C ARG A 94 21.42 3.82 2.37
N ARG A 95 21.66 3.68 3.67
CA ARG A 95 20.88 2.76 4.53
C ARG A 95 19.44 3.22 4.73
N THR A 96 19.22 4.54 4.70
CA THR A 96 17.94 5.15 5.09
C THR A 96 17.15 5.61 3.87
N HIS A 97 17.83 6.16 2.87
CA HIS A 97 17.25 6.82 1.72
C HIS A 97 17.61 6.11 0.41
N LEU A 98 16.73 6.24 -0.59
CA LEU A 98 17.04 5.91 -1.97
C LEU A 98 17.94 6.98 -2.56
N ALA A 99 19.25 6.73 -2.54
CA ALA A 99 20.24 7.56 -3.22
C ALA A 99 20.65 6.91 -4.54
N ALA A 100 20.44 7.61 -5.64
CA ALA A 100 20.92 7.22 -6.96
C ALA A 100 22.44 7.42 -7.04
N ASP A 101 23.10 6.63 -7.90
CA ASP A 101 24.47 6.89 -8.27
C ASP A 101 24.54 8.17 -9.12
N ALA A 102 25.62 8.92 -8.97
CA ALA A 102 25.87 10.07 -9.84
C ALA A 102 26.02 9.57 -11.28
N SER A 103 25.21 10.11 -12.19
CA SER A 103 25.30 9.85 -13.62
C SER A 103 26.46 10.62 -14.26
#